data_AF-A0A2T9Y5K4-F1
#
_entry.id   AF-A0A2T9Y5K4-F1
#
_cell.length_a   1.000
_cell.length_b   1.000
_cell.length_c   1.000
_cell.angle_alpha   90.00
_cell.angle_beta   90.00
_cell.angle_gamma   90.00
#
_symmetry.space_group_name_H-M   'P 1'
#
loop_
_entity.id
_entity.type
_entity.pdbx_description
1 polymer ?
#
loop_
_entity_poly.entity_id
_entity_poly.type
_entity_poly.pdbx_seq_one_letter_code
_entity_poly.pdbx_strand_id
1 'polypeptide(L)'
;MDIDSTDTDMKQASLDANISQKTFDQENELEDPIVARYPLFISEKLTKYLHLFQYPMKAPEWMEQQDQQPTAARVKPNSGIVELEIPINTSHSMYSKEKGAKFAAGMQNSGETLNIPQGKLFDAQTWTSSPITQTANYMIATFIDGELHLTPIKKVSQLRYNLDYIDKINDKIRANTKKTAGEQEDLQATEKTKAKTLQVKVRSSQAEEVLRKQENSISRIRQKISEEPWTNLEYYDHETDESNAVFTQLVYTQKEKLVASTTPSQYIEIISPQKYQEERQPQTSRF
;
A
#
# COMPACT_ATOMS: atom_id res chain seq x y z
N MET A 1 23.89 -32.45 78.80
CA MET A 1 23.18 -33.28 77.78
C MET A 1 23.25 -32.46 76.52
N ASP A 2 24.37 -32.57 75.84
CA ASP A 2 24.72 -31.70 74.72
C ASP A 2 24.61 -32.56 73.47
N ILE A 3 23.45 -32.44 72.81
CA ILE A 3 23.15 -33.13 71.56
C ILE A 3 23.50 -32.18 70.41
N ASP A 4 24.53 -32.60 69.70
CA ASP A 4 24.92 -32.36 68.32
C ASP A 4 23.92 -31.59 67.44
N SER A 5 24.33 -30.39 67.01
CA SER A 5 23.62 -29.52 66.06
C SER A 5 24.44 -29.25 64.79
N THR A 6 25.50 -30.03 64.54
CA THR A 6 26.42 -29.77 63.40
C THR A 6 26.20 -30.68 62.19
N ASP A 7 25.45 -31.78 62.32
CA ASP A 7 25.23 -32.75 61.23
C ASP A 7 23.98 -32.44 60.36
N THR A 8 23.12 -31.51 60.78
CA THR A 8 21.89 -31.17 60.06
C THR A 8 22.13 -30.11 58.96
N ASP A 9 23.00 -29.13 59.20
CA ASP A 9 23.30 -28.06 58.23
C ASP A 9 24.13 -28.55 57.03
N MET A 10 25.03 -29.53 57.22
CA MET A 10 25.81 -30.10 56.11
C MET A 10 24.96 -30.97 55.17
N LYS A 11 23.95 -31.68 55.70
CA LYS A 11 23.01 -32.47 54.88
C LYS A 11 22.11 -31.56 54.05
N GLN A 12 21.65 -30.45 54.61
CA GLN A 12 20.78 -29.50 53.92
C GLN A 12 21.51 -28.76 52.78
N ALA A 13 22.75 -28.31 53.02
CA ALA A 13 23.59 -27.72 51.97
C ALA A 13 23.93 -28.71 50.84
N SER A 14 24.10 -30.00 51.16
CA SER A 14 24.33 -31.03 50.15
C SER A 14 23.08 -31.38 49.33
N LEU A 15 21.87 -31.29 49.92
CA LEU A 15 20.61 -31.46 49.20
C LEU A 15 20.31 -30.25 48.30
N ASP A 16 20.54 -29.03 48.77
CA ASP A 16 20.28 -27.80 48.00
C ASP A 16 21.26 -27.64 46.82
N ALA A 17 22.51 -28.12 46.97
CA ALA A 17 23.48 -28.20 45.87
C ALA A 17 23.09 -29.28 44.84
N ASN A 18 22.57 -30.43 45.29
CA ASN A 18 22.12 -31.52 44.40
C ASN A 18 20.78 -31.18 43.70
N ILE A 19 19.90 -30.42 44.35
CA ILE A 19 18.67 -29.89 43.76
C ILE A 19 19.01 -28.80 42.75
N SER A 20 19.93 -27.88 43.07
CA SER A 20 20.38 -26.84 42.13
C SER A 20 21.12 -27.41 40.91
N GLN A 21 21.94 -28.46 41.08
CA GLN A 21 22.58 -29.16 39.96
C GLN A 21 21.57 -29.96 39.13
N LYS A 22 20.60 -30.65 39.75
CA LYS A 22 19.52 -31.33 39.00
C LYS A 22 18.60 -30.38 38.25
N THR A 23 18.33 -29.17 38.77
CA THR A 23 17.52 -28.17 38.05
C THR A 23 18.31 -27.50 36.91
N PHE A 24 19.63 -27.36 37.02
CA PHE A 24 20.46 -26.79 35.95
C PHE A 24 20.73 -27.78 34.81
N ASP A 25 20.81 -29.08 35.11
CA ASP A 25 20.97 -30.12 34.09
C ASP A 25 19.65 -30.43 33.35
N GLN A 26 18.48 -30.18 33.96
CA GLN A 26 17.17 -30.38 33.32
C GLN A 26 16.71 -29.19 32.43
N GLU A 27 17.28 -27.99 32.59
CA GLU A 27 17.00 -26.88 31.67
C GLU A 27 17.81 -26.98 30.35
N ASN A 28 18.93 -27.70 30.34
CA ASN A 28 19.74 -27.92 29.13
C ASN A 28 19.15 -28.98 28.16
N GLU A 29 18.22 -29.83 28.61
CA GLU A 29 17.57 -30.83 27.73
C GLU A 29 16.36 -30.26 26.96
N LEU A 30 15.93 -29.03 27.29
CA LEU A 30 14.86 -28.31 26.58
C LEU A 30 15.41 -27.23 25.62
N GLU A 31 16.73 -27.06 25.52
CA GLU A 31 17.33 -26.24 24.49
C GLU A 31 17.17 -26.93 23.13
N ASP A 32 16.11 -26.57 22.41
CA ASP A 32 15.90 -26.94 21.00
C ASP A 32 17.20 -26.69 20.22
N PRO A 33 17.91 -27.75 19.77
CA PRO A 33 19.22 -27.58 19.18
C PRO A 33 19.09 -26.79 17.88
N ILE A 34 19.97 -25.82 17.68
CA ILE A 34 20.00 -25.02 16.45
C ILE A 34 20.28 -25.97 15.26
N VAL A 35 19.22 -26.35 14.54
CA VAL A 35 19.30 -27.27 13.38
C VAL A 35 19.94 -26.59 12.17
N ALA A 36 19.71 -25.29 12.00
CA ALA A 36 20.25 -24.53 10.88
C ALA A 36 20.47 -23.05 11.25
N ARG A 37 21.54 -22.45 10.72
CA ARG A 37 21.86 -21.03 10.87
C ARG A 37 21.89 -20.37 9.51
N TYR A 38 20.89 -19.52 9.25
CA TYR A 38 20.78 -18.79 8.00
C TYR A 38 21.31 -17.36 8.16
N PRO A 39 22.27 -16.91 7.33
CA PRO A 39 22.70 -15.52 7.32
C PRO A 39 21.56 -14.62 6.82
N LEU A 40 21.35 -13.50 7.51
CA LEU A 40 20.36 -12.48 7.20
C LEU A 40 21.04 -11.26 6.59
N PHE A 41 20.58 -10.86 5.42
CA PHE A 41 21.05 -9.68 4.70
C PHE A 41 19.90 -8.69 4.57
N ILE A 42 20.19 -7.40 4.71
CA ILE A 42 19.22 -6.33 4.49
C ILE A 42 19.68 -5.53 3.27
N SER A 43 18.79 -5.39 2.29
CA SER A 43 19.01 -4.60 1.08
C SER A 43 18.09 -3.39 1.08
N GLU A 44 18.67 -2.20 0.91
CA GLU A 44 17.90 -0.94 0.81
C GLU A 44 17.77 -0.42 -0.63
N LYS A 45 18.39 -1.11 -1.60
CA LYS A 45 18.49 -0.63 -3.00
C LYS A 45 17.13 -0.38 -3.63
N LEU A 46 16.18 -1.29 -3.39
CA LEU A 46 14.84 -1.25 -3.98
C LEU A 46 13.78 -0.70 -3.04
N THR A 47 14.14 -0.29 -1.82
CA THR A 47 13.20 0.21 -0.81
C THR A 47 12.39 1.42 -1.30
N LYS A 48 12.94 2.24 -2.21
CA LYS A 48 12.22 3.40 -2.75
C LYS A 48 11.19 3.06 -3.84
N TYR A 49 11.26 1.85 -4.40
CA TYR A 49 10.48 1.42 -5.56
C TYR A 49 9.61 0.20 -5.27
N LEU A 50 9.83 -0.48 -4.13
CA LEU A 50 9.11 -1.69 -3.78
C LEU A 50 7.74 -1.35 -3.16
N HIS A 51 6.69 -1.72 -3.88
CA HIS A 51 5.30 -1.58 -3.46
C HIS A 51 4.65 -2.96 -3.36
N LEU A 52 3.86 -3.19 -2.31
CA LEU A 52 3.07 -4.42 -2.18
C LEU A 52 1.64 -4.14 -2.60
N PHE A 53 1.17 -4.84 -3.63
CA PHE A 53 -0.23 -4.79 -4.05
C PHE A 53 -1.00 -5.99 -3.52
N GLN A 54 -2.08 -5.71 -2.79
CA GLN A 54 -3.01 -6.73 -2.31
C GLN A 54 -4.28 -6.71 -3.15
N TYR A 55 -4.86 -7.88 -3.38
CA TYR A 55 -6.09 -8.06 -4.14
C TYR A 55 -7.20 -8.67 -3.27
N PRO A 56 -7.86 -7.90 -2.38
CA PRO A 56 -8.82 -8.46 -1.42
C PRO A 56 -10.02 -9.17 -2.05
N MET A 57 -10.34 -8.85 -3.32
CA MET A 57 -11.49 -9.41 -4.04
C MET A 57 -11.14 -10.67 -4.82
N LYS A 58 -9.89 -11.13 -4.78
CA LYS A 58 -9.38 -12.27 -5.55
C LYS A 58 -8.87 -13.36 -4.62
N ALA A 59 -9.16 -14.60 -4.99
CA ALA A 59 -8.51 -15.75 -4.37
C ALA A 59 -7.04 -15.80 -4.83
N PRO A 60 -6.12 -16.37 -4.02
CA PRO A 60 -4.71 -16.49 -4.40
C PRO A 60 -4.50 -17.18 -5.75
N GLU A 61 -5.29 -18.21 -6.02
CA GLU A 61 -5.23 -19.03 -7.24
C GLU A 61 -5.69 -18.27 -8.49
N TRP A 62 -6.39 -17.14 -8.31
CA TRP A 62 -6.82 -16.31 -9.43
C TRP A 62 -5.63 -15.74 -10.20
N MET A 63 -4.50 -15.45 -9.54
CA MET A 63 -3.35 -14.86 -10.23
C MET A 63 -2.67 -15.87 -11.17
N GLU A 64 -2.57 -17.13 -10.75
CA GLU A 64 -1.94 -18.21 -11.55
C GLU A 64 -2.82 -18.68 -12.71
N GLN A 65 -4.14 -18.51 -12.61
CA GLN A 65 -5.10 -18.95 -13.63
C GLN A 65 -5.36 -17.89 -14.72
N GLN A 66 -4.78 -16.70 -14.63
CA GLN A 66 -5.03 -15.60 -15.55
C GLN A 66 -3.83 -15.36 -16.44
N ASP A 67 -3.95 -15.76 -17.71
CA ASP A 67 -3.06 -15.31 -18.81
C ASP A 67 -3.28 -13.83 -19.19
N GLN A 68 -4.11 -13.09 -18.45
CA GLN A 68 -4.48 -11.71 -18.78
C GLN A 68 -3.50 -10.73 -18.14
N GLN A 69 -2.50 -10.34 -18.93
CA GLN A 69 -1.55 -9.30 -18.55
C GLN A 69 -2.20 -7.91 -18.61
N PRO A 70 -1.90 -7.02 -17.64
CA PRO A 70 -2.32 -5.62 -17.71
C PRO A 70 -1.87 -4.97 -19.03
N THR A 71 -2.81 -4.38 -19.75
CA THR A 71 -2.53 -3.72 -21.04
C THR A 71 -1.90 -2.34 -20.84
N ALA A 72 -2.20 -1.67 -19.73
CA ALA A 72 -1.59 -0.41 -19.37
C ALA A 72 -1.46 -0.27 -17.85
N ALA A 73 -0.37 0.33 -17.40
CA ALA A 73 -0.17 0.71 -16.01
C ALA A 73 0.13 2.21 -15.92
N ARG A 74 -0.41 2.88 -14.90
CA ARG A 74 -0.16 4.30 -14.64
C ARG A 74 0.08 4.50 -13.16
N VAL A 75 0.98 5.41 -12.82
CA VAL A 75 1.30 5.75 -11.43
C VAL A 75 1.28 7.25 -11.21
N LYS A 76 0.85 7.62 -10.02
CA LYS A 76 1.04 8.94 -9.42
C LYS A 76 2.20 8.84 -8.41
N PRO A 77 3.41 9.32 -8.75
CA PRO A 77 4.65 9.01 -8.00
C PRO A 77 4.66 9.50 -6.54
N ASN A 78 4.07 10.65 -6.25
CA ASN A 78 4.00 11.27 -4.93
C ASN A 78 2.94 10.60 -4.05
N SER A 79 1.70 10.51 -4.53
CA SER A 79 0.61 9.86 -3.79
C SER A 79 0.81 8.34 -3.68
N GLY A 80 1.45 7.73 -4.67
CA GLY A 80 1.66 6.29 -4.75
C GLY A 80 0.42 5.52 -5.22
N ILE A 81 -0.52 6.20 -5.87
CA ILE A 81 -1.68 5.59 -6.50
C ILE A 81 -1.27 5.00 -7.83
N VAL A 82 -1.68 3.75 -8.06
CA VAL A 82 -1.42 2.99 -9.27
C VAL A 82 -2.76 2.62 -9.88
N GLU A 83 -2.87 2.78 -11.18
CA GLU A 83 -4.01 2.37 -11.98
C GLU A 83 -3.54 1.33 -12.99
N LEU A 84 -4.19 0.16 -12.99
CA LEU A 84 -3.92 -0.92 -13.93
C LEU A 84 -5.16 -1.14 -14.80
N GLU A 85 -4.95 -1.29 -16.09
CA GLU A 85 -5.99 -1.62 -17.06
C GLU A 85 -5.85 -3.10 -17.42
N ILE A 86 -6.80 -3.92 -16.96
CA ILE A 86 -6.80 -5.37 -17.17
C ILE A 86 -7.78 -5.69 -18.29
N PRO A 87 -7.34 -6.36 -19.36
CA PRO A 87 -8.21 -6.72 -20.47
C PRO A 87 -9.25 -7.76 -20.01
N ILE A 88 -10.45 -7.71 -20.58
CA ILE A 88 -11.52 -8.69 -20.37
C ILE A 88 -11.70 -9.46 -21.66
N ASN A 89 -11.75 -10.79 -21.57
CA ASN A 89 -12.08 -11.64 -22.72
C ASN A 89 -13.57 -11.47 -23.11
N THR A 90 -13.83 -10.69 -24.15
CA THR A 90 -15.17 -10.43 -24.69
C THR A 90 -15.77 -11.59 -25.49
N SER A 91 -14.97 -12.62 -25.79
CA SER A 91 -15.38 -13.81 -26.54
C SER A 91 -15.86 -14.95 -25.63
N HIS A 92 -15.61 -14.85 -24.33
CA HIS A 92 -15.97 -15.88 -23.36
C HIS A 92 -17.48 -15.98 -23.15
N SER A 93 -18.00 -17.19 -22.88
CA SER A 93 -19.44 -17.46 -22.71
C SER A 93 -20.10 -16.67 -21.57
N MET A 94 -19.30 -16.34 -20.54
CA MET A 94 -19.75 -15.56 -19.38
C MET A 94 -19.88 -14.05 -19.67
N TYR A 95 -19.46 -13.57 -20.85
CA TYR A 95 -19.51 -12.16 -21.22
C TYR A 95 -20.77 -11.81 -22.03
N SER A 96 -21.58 -10.89 -21.51
CA SER A 96 -22.76 -10.38 -22.23
C SER A 96 -22.39 -9.21 -23.14
N LYS A 97 -22.43 -9.44 -24.46
CA LYS A 97 -22.14 -8.40 -25.47
C LYS A 97 -23.10 -7.21 -25.39
N GLU A 98 -24.36 -7.42 -25.02
CA GLU A 98 -25.35 -6.34 -24.89
C GLU A 98 -25.00 -5.39 -23.73
N LYS A 99 -24.66 -5.95 -22.56
CA LYS A 99 -24.20 -5.14 -21.42
C LYS A 99 -22.82 -4.52 -21.69
N GLY A 100 -21.94 -5.28 -22.33
CA GLY A 100 -20.62 -4.83 -22.76
C GLY A 100 -20.70 -3.59 -23.65
N ALA A 101 -21.63 -3.58 -24.61
CA ALA A 101 -21.89 -2.41 -25.44
C ALA A 101 -22.36 -1.22 -24.60
N LYS A 102 -23.30 -1.38 -23.65
CA LYS A 102 -23.74 -0.26 -22.79
C LYS A 102 -22.59 0.34 -21.97
N PHE A 103 -21.71 -0.50 -21.41
CA PHE A 103 -20.58 -0.04 -20.61
C PHE A 103 -19.43 0.55 -21.43
N ALA A 104 -19.31 0.18 -22.70
CA ALA A 104 -18.31 0.76 -23.60
C ALA A 104 -18.46 2.29 -23.78
N ALA A 105 -19.65 2.87 -23.56
CA ALA A 105 -19.86 4.33 -23.57
C ALA A 105 -19.13 5.07 -22.44
N GLY A 106 -18.70 4.37 -21.39
CA GLY A 106 -18.03 4.96 -20.22
C GLY A 106 -16.52 4.81 -20.22
N MET A 107 -15.95 4.05 -21.16
CA MET A 107 -14.52 3.77 -21.20
C MET A 107 -13.70 5.04 -21.46
N GLN A 108 -12.46 5.08 -20.98
CA GLN A 108 -11.56 6.23 -21.17
C GLN A 108 -11.35 6.57 -22.67
N ASN A 109 -11.35 5.57 -23.54
CA ASN A 109 -11.21 5.72 -25.00
C ASN A 109 -12.57 5.80 -25.74
N SER A 110 -13.68 5.93 -25.02
CA SER A 110 -14.98 6.16 -25.65
C SER A 110 -15.06 7.64 -26.03
N GLY A 111 -15.39 7.93 -27.28
CA GLY A 111 -15.55 9.31 -27.74
C GLY A 111 -16.56 10.10 -26.91
N GLU A 112 -16.65 11.40 -27.16
CA GLU A 112 -17.49 12.33 -26.40
C GLU A 112 -18.99 12.04 -26.51
N THR A 113 -19.38 11.23 -27.48
CA THR A 113 -20.76 10.84 -27.76
C THR A 113 -21.17 9.58 -26.98
N LEU A 114 -22.47 9.49 -26.67
CA LEU A 114 -23.10 8.26 -26.16
C LEU A 114 -23.20 7.17 -27.26
N ASN A 115 -23.04 7.58 -28.53
CA ASN A 115 -23.00 6.70 -29.69
C ASN A 115 -21.62 6.08 -29.81
N ILE A 116 -21.51 4.88 -29.26
CA ILE A 116 -20.33 4.05 -29.34
C ILE A 116 -20.21 3.55 -30.80
N PRO A 117 -19.02 3.55 -31.41
CA PRO A 117 -18.81 2.91 -32.71
C PRO A 117 -19.30 1.47 -32.68
N GLN A 118 -20.10 1.06 -33.67
CA GLN A 118 -20.60 -0.31 -33.78
C GLN A 118 -19.44 -1.30 -33.69
N GLY A 119 -19.44 -2.15 -32.66
CA GLY A 119 -18.40 -3.15 -32.41
C GLY A 119 -17.50 -2.91 -31.19
N LYS A 120 -17.51 -1.71 -30.59
CA LYS A 120 -16.74 -1.47 -29.36
C LYS A 120 -17.49 -2.02 -28.14
N LEU A 121 -16.86 -2.98 -27.47
CA LEU A 121 -17.34 -3.63 -26.25
C LEU A 121 -16.52 -3.15 -25.06
N PHE A 122 -17.02 -3.38 -23.86
CA PHE A 122 -16.26 -3.16 -22.63
C PHE A 122 -15.19 -4.25 -22.51
N ASP A 123 -14.02 -3.97 -23.05
CA ASP A 123 -12.91 -4.91 -23.24
C ASP A 123 -11.78 -4.72 -22.23
N ALA A 124 -11.86 -3.70 -21.37
CA ALA A 124 -10.85 -3.43 -20.35
C ALA A 124 -11.47 -2.92 -19.05
N GLN A 125 -10.97 -3.42 -17.93
CA GLN A 125 -11.36 -3.03 -16.58
C GLN A 125 -10.23 -2.26 -15.89
N THR A 126 -10.56 -1.11 -15.33
CA THR A 126 -9.62 -0.28 -14.58
C THR A 126 -9.61 -0.66 -13.09
N TRP A 127 -8.42 -0.93 -12.56
CA TRP A 127 -8.19 -1.24 -11.15
C TRP A 127 -7.35 -0.12 -10.56
N THR A 128 -7.79 0.47 -9.45
CA THR A 128 -7.09 1.59 -8.82
C THR A 128 -6.63 1.20 -7.42
N SER A 129 -5.39 1.58 -7.08
CA SER A 129 -4.79 1.26 -5.81
C SER A 129 -5.21 2.29 -4.76
N SER A 130 -5.53 1.80 -3.56
CA SER A 130 -5.84 2.59 -2.39
C SER A 130 -4.76 2.35 -1.34
N PRO A 131 -4.10 3.40 -0.81
CA PRO A 131 -3.07 3.22 0.19
C PRO A 131 -3.69 2.72 1.50
N ILE A 132 -3.06 1.73 2.12
CA ILE A 132 -3.40 1.29 3.46
C ILE A 132 -2.52 2.04 4.45
N THR A 133 -3.08 2.51 5.56
CA THR A 133 -2.30 3.03 6.68
C THR A 133 -1.49 1.90 7.28
N GLN A 134 -0.18 1.90 7.07
CA GLN A 134 0.72 0.91 7.64
C GLN A 134 0.91 1.19 9.13
N THR A 135 0.59 0.21 9.97
CA THR A 135 0.84 0.28 11.43
C THR A 135 2.22 -0.25 11.82
N ALA A 136 2.90 -0.95 10.90
CA ALA A 136 4.20 -1.56 11.11
C ALA A 136 5.10 -1.40 9.86
N ASN A 137 6.40 -1.61 10.06
CA ASN A 137 7.38 -1.67 8.99
C ASN A 137 7.35 -3.06 8.35
N TYR A 138 6.89 -3.14 7.10
CA TYR A 138 6.84 -4.38 6.35
C TYR A 138 8.12 -4.58 5.52
N MET A 139 8.62 -5.81 5.48
CA MET A 139 9.77 -6.20 4.66
C MET A 139 9.40 -7.45 3.87
N ILE A 140 9.88 -7.54 2.62
CA ILE A 140 9.83 -8.77 1.83
C ILE A 140 11.09 -9.56 2.14
N ALA A 141 10.92 -10.86 2.35
CA ALA A 141 11.99 -11.80 2.60
C ALA A 141 12.11 -12.76 1.42
N THR A 142 13.29 -12.84 0.82
CA THR A 142 13.61 -13.77 -0.25
C THR A 142 14.63 -14.78 0.28
N PHE A 143 14.29 -16.05 0.23
CA PHE A 143 15.15 -17.14 0.69
C PHE A 143 15.73 -17.88 -0.51
N ILE A 144 17.04 -17.78 -0.70
CA ILE A 144 17.77 -18.38 -1.84
C ILE A 144 19.05 -19.00 -1.28
N ASP A 145 19.34 -20.27 -1.63
CA ASP A 145 20.57 -20.97 -1.28
C ASP A 145 20.94 -20.95 0.22
N GLY A 146 19.94 -20.91 1.11
CA GLY A 146 20.17 -20.82 2.54
C GLY A 146 20.53 -19.42 3.04
N GLU A 147 20.49 -18.40 2.19
CA GLU A 147 20.64 -16.99 2.54
C GLU A 147 19.27 -16.30 2.57
N LEU A 148 19.00 -15.49 3.61
CA LEU A 148 17.76 -14.74 3.75
C LEU A 148 18.00 -13.26 3.44
N HIS A 149 17.41 -12.76 2.36
CA HIS A 149 17.51 -11.37 1.94
C HIS A 149 16.22 -10.62 2.30
N LEU A 150 16.32 -9.62 3.17
CA LEU A 150 15.23 -8.74 3.55
C LEU A 150 15.31 -7.42 2.79
N THR A 151 14.20 -6.99 2.19
CA THR A 151 14.07 -5.67 1.58
C THR A 151 12.84 -4.95 2.15
N PRO A 152 13.00 -3.77 2.76
CA PRO A 152 11.86 -3.00 3.25
C PRO A 152 10.92 -2.55 2.13
N ILE A 153 9.61 -2.64 2.37
CA ILE A 153 8.55 -2.23 1.45
C ILE A 153 8.19 -0.77 1.73
N LYS A 154 8.13 0.05 0.70
CA LYS A 154 7.77 1.48 0.83
C LYS A 154 6.34 1.70 1.29
N LYS A 155 5.41 1.03 0.60
CA LYS A 155 3.97 1.22 0.74
C LYS A 155 3.25 -0.09 0.42
N VAL A 156 2.18 -0.34 1.17
CA VAL A 156 1.23 -1.42 0.90
C VAL A 156 -0.06 -0.77 0.41
N SER A 157 -0.54 -1.21 -0.75
CA SER A 157 -1.75 -0.69 -1.38
C SER A 157 -2.70 -1.82 -1.75
N GLN A 158 -4.01 -1.60 -1.56
CA GLN A 158 -5.04 -2.52 -2.03
C GLN A 158 -5.55 -2.08 -3.40
N LEU A 159 -5.47 -2.98 -4.38
CA LEU A 159 -6.10 -2.79 -5.68
C LEU A 159 -7.58 -3.17 -5.59
N ARG A 160 -8.43 -2.27 -6.08
CA ARG A 160 -9.88 -2.47 -6.16
C ARG A 160 -10.37 -2.08 -7.54
N TYR A 161 -11.50 -2.64 -7.93
CA TYR A 161 -12.20 -2.26 -9.15
C TYR A 161 -12.60 -0.79 -9.10
N ASN A 162 -12.19 -0.05 -10.11
CA ASN A 162 -12.64 1.31 -10.30
C ASN A 162 -13.82 1.33 -11.29
N LEU A 163 -14.91 2.00 -10.90
CA LEU A 163 -16.17 2.05 -11.64
C LEU A 163 -16.42 3.41 -12.31
N ASP A 164 -15.37 4.21 -12.54
CA ASP A 164 -15.44 5.54 -13.15
C ASP A 164 -16.21 5.57 -14.49
N TYR A 165 -16.24 4.45 -15.21
CA TYR A 165 -16.99 4.35 -16.46
C TYR A 165 -18.51 4.55 -16.24
N ILE A 166 -19.05 4.17 -15.09
CA ILE A 166 -20.46 4.35 -14.75
C ILE A 166 -20.77 5.83 -14.57
N ASP A 167 -19.89 6.55 -13.86
CA ASP A 167 -20.04 7.98 -13.63
C ASP A 167 -19.95 8.77 -14.94
N LYS A 168 -19.01 8.41 -15.81
CA LYS A 168 -18.90 8.98 -17.16
C LYS A 168 -20.16 8.74 -18.00
N ILE A 169 -20.75 7.54 -17.93
CA ILE A 169 -22.02 7.25 -18.62
C ILE A 169 -23.14 8.13 -18.08
N ASN A 170 -23.26 8.25 -16.76
CA ASN A 170 -24.26 9.09 -16.13
C ASN A 170 -24.11 10.57 -16.51
N ASP A 171 -22.88 11.09 -16.56
CA ASP A 171 -22.60 12.45 -16.99
C ASP A 171 -22.94 12.67 -18.46
N LYS A 172 -22.65 11.70 -19.34
CA LYS A 172 -23.05 11.75 -20.75
C LYS A 172 -24.58 11.72 -20.91
N ILE A 173 -25.28 10.90 -20.13
CA ILE A 173 -26.76 10.87 -20.11
C ILE A 173 -27.30 12.23 -19.69
N ARG A 174 -26.80 12.80 -18.58
CA ARG A 174 -27.19 14.12 -18.10
C ARG A 174 -26.90 15.23 -19.13
N ALA A 175 -25.75 15.18 -19.78
CA ALA A 175 -25.38 16.14 -20.83
C ALA A 175 -26.33 16.05 -22.03
N ASN A 176 -26.68 14.85 -22.47
CA ASN A 176 -27.64 14.66 -23.56
C ASN A 176 -29.05 15.11 -23.16
N THR A 177 -29.55 14.76 -21.97
CA THR A 177 -30.86 15.23 -21.49
C THR A 177 -30.91 16.75 -21.40
N LYS A 178 -29.83 17.40 -20.95
CA LYS A 178 -29.72 18.87 -20.92
C LYS A 178 -29.67 19.48 -22.32
N LYS A 179 -29.02 18.84 -23.30
CA LYS A 179 -29.01 19.31 -24.69
C LYS A 179 -30.41 19.20 -25.30
N THR A 180 -31.11 18.08 -25.12
CA THR A 180 -32.48 17.89 -25.62
C THR A 180 -33.49 18.80 -24.92
N ALA A 181 -33.32 19.09 -23.63
CA ALA A 181 -34.16 20.06 -22.91
C ALA A 181 -33.80 21.52 -23.25
N GLY A 182 -32.51 21.81 -23.45
CA GLY A 182 -32.03 23.13 -23.87
C GLY A 182 -32.48 23.50 -25.28
N GLU A 183 -32.55 22.55 -26.21
CA GLU A 183 -33.15 22.74 -27.54
C GLU A 183 -34.65 23.05 -27.49
N GLN A 184 -35.36 22.66 -26.42
CA GLN A 184 -36.76 23.06 -26.18
C GLN A 184 -36.89 24.44 -25.50
N GLU A 185 -35.90 24.87 -24.70
CA GLU A 185 -35.90 26.20 -24.05
C GLU A 185 -35.26 27.32 -24.90
N ASP A 186 -34.39 27.01 -25.87
CA ASP A 186 -33.71 28.01 -26.72
C ASP A 186 -34.64 28.67 -27.77
N LEU A 187 -35.91 28.27 -27.84
CA LEU A 187 -36.94 29.03 -28.56
C LEU A 187 -37.56 30.15 -27.71
N GLN A 188 -37.20 30.33 -26.43
CA GLN A 188 -37.85 31.30 -25.55
C GLN A 188 -36.97 32.14 -24.60
N ALA A 189 -35.65 32.01 -24.56
CA ALA A 189 -34.84 32.76 -23.60
C ALA A 189 -33.65 33.51 -24.22
N THR A 190 -33.95 34.62 -24.90
CA THR A 190 -32.97 35.69 -25.15
C THR A 190 -32.53 36.36 -23.83
N GLU A 191 -31.21 36.50 -23.70
CA GLU A 191 -30.47 37.45 -22.86
C GLU A 191 -30.78 37.50 -21.35
N LYS A 192 -29.98 36.78 -20.55
CA LYS A 192 -29.49 37.32 -19.26
C LYS A 192 -27.99 37.09 -19.07
N THR A 193 -27.32 38.22 -18.99
CA THR A 193 -25.90 38.47 -18.77
C THR A 193 -25.35 37.78 -17.51
N LYS A 194 -24.25 37.04 -17.68
CA LYS A 194 -23.45 36.49 -16.58
C LYS A 194 -22.60 37.61 -15.96
N ALA A 195 -23.10 38.21 -14.88
CA ALA A 195 -22.28 39.06 -14.01
C ALA A 195 -21.24 38.19 -13.27
N LYS A 196 -19.96 38.45 -13.56
CA LYS A 196 -18.79 37.77 -12.99
C LYS A 196 -18.61 38.25 -11.54
N THR A 197 -18.95 37.42 -10.56
CA THR A 197 -18.71 37.73 -9.14
C THR A 197 -17.23 37.54 -8.82
N LEU A 198 -16.49 38.64 -8.70
CA LEU A 198 -15.12 38.68 -8.18
C LEU A 198 -15.18 38.49 -6.65
N GLN A 199 -15.02 37.25 -6.18
CA GLN A 199 -14.84 36.96 -4.75
C GLN A 199 -13.39 37.25 -4.35
N VAL A 200 -13.11 38.49 -3.97
CA VAL A 200 -11.82 38.86 -3.37
C VAL A 200 -11.85 38.43 -1.90
N LYS A 201 -11.31 37.23 -1.61
CA LYS A 201 -11.20 36.70 -0.25
C LYS A 201 -9.87 37.16 0.36
N VAL A 202 -9.93 38.24 1.14
CA VAL A 202 -8.80 38.76 1.92
C VAL A 202 -8.35 37.70 2.93
N ARG A 203 -7.10 37.27 2.86
CA ARG A 203 -6.51 36.28 3.78
C ARG A 203 -6.08 36.98 5.07
N SER A 204 -6.78 36.71 6.18
CA SER A 204 -6.31 37.04 7.53
C SER A 204 -5.47 35.87 8.09
N SER A 205 -4.61 36.12 9.08
CA SER A 205 -3.76 35.08 9.71
C SER A 205 -4.57 33.96 10.38
N GLN A 206 -5.79 34.25 10.86
CA GLN A 206 -6.73 33.23 11.33
C GLN A 206 -7.26 32.34 10.20
N ALA A 207 -7.41 32.88 8.98
CA ALA A 207 -7.76 32.07 7.82
C ALA A 207 -6.62 31.12 7.43
N GLU A 208 -5.36 31.45 7.73
CA GLU A 208 -4.20 30.62 7.44
C GLU A 208 -4.10 29.40 8.37
N GLU A 209 -4.47 29.53 9.65
CA GLU A 209 -4.56 28.40 10.57
C GLU A 209 -5.75 27.47 10.25
N VAL A 210 -6.88 28.04 9.83
CA VAL A 210 -8.04 27.28 9.32
C VAL A 210 -7.70 26.62 7.98
N LEU A 211 -6.95 27.28 7.10
CA LEU A 211 -6.43 26.71 5.86
C LEU A 211 -5.46 25.57 6.13
N ARG A 212 -4.57 25.67 7.13
CA ARG A 212 -3.67 24.57 7.57
C ARG A 212 -4.45 23.39 8.16
N LYS A 213 -5.50 23.64 8.94
CA LYS A 213 -6.40 22.55 9.40
C LYS A 213 -7.22 21.96 8.23
N GLN A 214 -7.56 22.77 7.22
CA GLN A 214 -8.12 22.30 5.95
C GLN A 214 -7.07 21.64 5.03
N GLU A 215 -5.77 21.86 5.21
CA GLU A 215 -4.70 21.19 4.45
C GLU A 215 -4.61 19.71 4.77
N ASN A 216 -4.90 19.36 6.02
CA ASN A 216 -5.02 17.98 6.47
C ASN A 216 -6.45 17.43 6.28
N SER A 217 -7.37 18.20 5.70
CA SER A 217 -8.71 17.70 5.38
C SER A 217 -8.64 16.73 4.21
N ILE A 218 -9.41 15.65 4.32
CA ILE A 218 -9.53 14.60 3.29
C ILE A 218 -9.83 15.19 1.91
N SER A 219 -10.60 16.28 1.84
CA SER A 219 -10.92 16.99 0.61
C SER A 219 -9.69 17.56 -0.09
N ARG A 220 -8.76 18.18 0.65
CA ARG A 220 -7.53 18.75 0.08
C ARG A 220 -6.51 17.67 -0.27
N ILE A 221 -6.47 16.58 0.49
CA ILE A 221 -5.66 15.41 0.14
C ILE A 221 -6.16 14.80 -1.17
N ARG A 222 -7.47 14.62 -1.33
CA ARG A 222 -8.07 14.17 -2.61
C ARG A 222 -7.77 15.13 -3.75
N GLN A 223 -7.82 16.43 -3.51
CA GLN A 223 -7.49 17.43 -4.52
C GLN A 223 -6.02 17.34 -4.95
N LYS A 224 -5.07 17.30 -4.01
CA LYS A 224 -3.63 17.14 -4.32
C LYS A 224 -3.36 15.85 -5.11
N ILE A 225 -4.03 14.77 -4.72
CA ILE A 225 -3.96 13.50 -5.45
C ILE A 225 -4.52 13.66 -6.86
N SER A 226 -5.64 14.36 -7.04
CA SER A 226 -6.25 14.58 -8.36
C SER A 226 -5.41 15.48 -9.26
N GLU A 227 -4.75 16.50 -8.70
CA GLU A 227 -3.88 17.45 -9.40
C GLU A 227 -2.56 16.82 -9.86
N GLU A 228 -2.16 15.69 -9.25
CA GLU A 228 -0.95 14.99 -9.61
C GLU A 228 -1.04 14.34 -11.01
N PRO A 229 -0.06 14.58 -11.90
CA PRO A 229 -0.06 14.00 -13.24
C PRO A 229 0.20 12.49 -13.20
N TRP A 230 -0.45 11.77 -14.12
CA TRP A 230 -0.20 10.35 -14.34
C TRP A 230 1.11 10.15 -15.10
N THR A 231 1.93 9.20 -14.63
CA THR A 231 3.09 8.69 -15.34
C THR A 231 2.77 7.30 -15.86
N ASN A 232 2.94 7.07 -17.15
CA ASN A 232 2.72 5.75 -17.75
C ASN A 232 3.85 4.81 -17.33
N LEU A 233 3.49 3.58 -17.01
CA LEU A 233 4.39 2.49 -16.70
C LEU A 233 4.17 1.37 -17.71
N GLU A 234 5.27 0.73 -18.09
CA GLU A 234 5.24 -0.52 -18.82
C GLU A 234 5.12 -1.67 -17.83
N TYR A 235 4.24 -2.61 -18.13
CA TYR A 235 4.08 -3.83 -17.34
C TYR A 235 5.02 -4.89 -17.89
N TYR A 236 5.86 -5.44 -17.01
CA TYR A 236 6.67 -6.61 -17.27
C TYR A 236 6.17 -7.74 -16.38
N ASP A 237 6.00 -8.92 -16.95
CA ASP A 237 5.47 -10.06 -16.23
C ASP A 237 6.57 -10.73 -15.38
N HIS A 238 6.18 -11.65 -14.49
CA HIS A 238 7.15 -12.35 -13.65
C HIS A 238 8.11 -13.24 -14.44
N GLU A 239 7.73 -13.67 -15.65
CA GLU A 239 8.57 -14.51 -16.53
C GLU A 239 9.56 -13.69 -17.37
N THR A 240 9.41 -12.36 -17.42
CA THR A 240 10.23 -11.53 -18.32
C THR A 240 11.64 -11.32 -17.75
N ASP A 241 12.62 -11.21 -18.64
CA ASP A 241 14.04 -11.05 -18.28
C ASP A 241 14.31 -9.77 -17.47
N GLU A 242 13.59 -8.68 -17.74
CA GLU A 242 13.68 -7.43 -16.99
C GLU A 242 13.25 -7.63 -15.52
N SER A 243 12.19 -8.39 -15.29
CA SER A 243 11.71 -8.73 -13.95
C SER A 243 12.74 -9.60 -13.20
N ASN A 244 13.37 -10.55 -13.89
CA ASN A 244 14.44 -11.37 -13.33
C ASN A 244 15.69 -10.54 -12.99
N ALA A 245 16.03 -9.55 -13.82
CA ALA A 245 17.13 -8.63 -13.56
C ALA A 245 16.87 -7.77 -12.31
N VAL A 246 15.64 -7.25 -12.14
CA VAL A 246 15.23 -6.50 -10.94
C VAL A 246 15.15 -7.41 -9.71
N PHE A 247 14.67 -8.65 -9.86
CA PHE A 247 14.66 -9.64 -8.80
C PHE A 247 16.09 -9.96 -8.31
N THR A 248 17.04 -10.06 -9.24
CA THR A 248 18.46 -10.25 -8.89
C THR A 248 19.02 -9.05 -8.11
N GLN A 249 18.47 -7.84 -8.27
CA GLN A 249 18.84 -6.67 -7.46
C GLN A 249 18.25 -6.72 -6.03
N LEU A 250 17.18 -7.50 -5.78
CA LEU A 250 16.71 -7.80 -4.42
C LEU A 250 17.73 -8.68 -3.68
N VAL A 251 18.43 -9.54 -4.41
CA VAL A 251 19.50 -10.38 -3.89
C VAL A 251 20.74 -9.52 -3.63
N TYR A 252 21.25 -9.60 -2.42
CA TYR A 252 22.32 -8.74 -1.94
C TYR A 252 23.69 -9.27 -2.39
N THR A 253 24.41 -8.51 -3.22
CA THR A 253 25.72 -8.94 -3.75
C THR A 253 26.92 -8.56 -2.86
N GLN A 254 26.81 -7.56 -1.98
CA GLN A 254 27.97 -6.96 -1.29
C GLN A 254 27.92 -7.16 0.23
N LYS A 255 28.54 -8.23 0.74
CA LYS A 255 28.47 -8.68 2.14
C LYS A 255 29.12 -7.70 3.16
N GLU A 256 28.44 -6.63 3.55
CA GLU A 256 28.82 -5.81 4.71
C GLU A 256 28.11 -6.29 5.99
N LYS A 257 28.86 -6.45 7.09
CA LYS A 257 28.29 -6.83 8.38
C LYS A 257 27.64 -5.60 9.01
N LEU A 258 26.33 -5.65 9.21
CA LEU A 258 25.63 -4.66 10.03
C LEU A 258 26.05 -4.82 11.49
N VAL A 259 26.66 -3.78 12.04
CA VAL A 259 27.00 -3.71 13.47
C VAL A 259 25.84 -3.00 14.17
N ALA A 260 25.09 -3.74 15.00
CA ALA A 260 24.12 -3.12 15.89
C ALA A 260 24.87 -2.30 16.93
N SER A 261 24.75 -0.98 16.88
CA SER A 261 25.41 -0.04 17.79
C SER A 261 24.68 0.12 19.13
N THR A 262 23.53 -0.52 19.30
CA THR A 262 22.63 -0.32 20.44
C THR A 262 22.81 -1.41 21.48
N THR A 263 23.00 -1.00 22.75
CA THR A 263 22.99 -1.94 23.88
C THR A 263 21.56 -2.42 24.20
N PRO A 264 21.37 -3.63 24.77
CA PRO A 264 20.04 -4.16 25.07
C PRO A 264 19.15 -3.20 25.89
N SER A 265 19.76 -2.48 26.84
CA SER A 265 19.05 -1.48 27.66
C SER A 265 18.59 -0.27 26.85
N GLN A 266 19.41 0.23 25.92
CA GLN A 266 19.04 1.32 25.02
C GLN A 266 17.95 0.89 24.03
N TYR A 267 17.95 -0.37 23.58
CA TYR A 267 16.90 -0.90 22.74
C TYR A 267 15.55 -0.93 23.47
N ILE A 268 15.54 -1.42 24.72
CA ILE A 268 14.34 -1.43 25.57
C ILE A 268 13.81 0.00 25.80
N GLU A 269 14.71 0.98 25.97
CA GLU A 269 14.33 2.38 26.13
C GLU A 269 13.70 2.96 24.85
N ILE A 270 14.23 2.63 23.67
CA ILE A 270 13.70 3.08 22.36
C ILE A 270 12.31 2.50 22.07
N ILE A 271 12.08 1.22 22.38
CA ILE A 271 10.77 0.58 22.18
C ILE A 271 9.75 0.98 23.26
N SER A 272 10.21 1.59 24.36
CA SER A 272 9.33 2.03 25.43
C SER A 272 8.51 3.26 24.99
N PRO A 273 7.21 3.30 25.30
CA PRO A 273 6.31 4.38 24.85
C PRO A 273 6.62 5.76 25.45
N GLN A 274 7.56 5.87 26.40
CA GLN A 274 7.89 7.12 27.09
C GLN A 274 8.58 8.13 26.15
N LYS A 275 9.41 7.70 25.19
CA LYS A 275 9.99 8.60 24.17
C LYS A 275 9.11 8.79 22.92
N TYR A 276 8.24 7.81 22.62
CA TYR A 276 7.33 7.88 21.46
C TYR A 276 6.31 9.03 21.56
N GLN A 277 6.06 9.54 22.77
CA GLN A 277 5.20 10.71 23.00
C GLN A 277 5.93 12.05 22.88
N GLU A 278 7.24 12.11 23.11
CA GLU A 278 8.02 13.36 22.98
C GLU A 278 8.24 13.75 21.51
N GLU A 279 8.40 12.79 20.60
CA GLU A 279 8.55 13.06 19.16
C GLU A 279 7.26 13.55 18.46
N ARG A 280 6.08 13.31 19.06
CA ARG A 280 4.80 13.82 18.52
C ARG A 280 4.41 15.20 19.05
N GLN A 281 5.08 15.72 20.06
CA GLN A 281 4.81 17.09 20.49
C GLN A 281 5.58 18.05 19.58
N PRO A 282 4.92 18.93 18.81
CA PRO A 282 5.63 20.02 18.17
C PRO A 282 6.27 20.82 19.31
N GLN A 283 7.60 20.97 19.25
CA GLN A 283 8.37 21.87 20.09
C GLN A 283 7.63 23.21 20.15
N THR A 284 6.89 23.44 21.23
CA THR A 284 6.35 24.76 21.54
C THR A 284 7.56 25.55 22.02
N SER A 285 8.15 26.35 21.12
CA SER A 285 9.16 27.30 21.53
C SER A 285 8.52 28.23 22.55
N ARG A 286 8.88 28.08 23.83
CA ARG A 286 8.66 29.15 24.80
C ARG A 286 9.63 30.27 24.45
N PHE A 287 9.04 31.45 24.26
CA PHE A 287 9.68 32.76 24.27
C PHE A 287 10.49 32.97 25.55
#